data_AF-A0A099IB35-F1
#
_entry.id   AF-A0A099IB35-F1
#
_cell.length_a   1.000
_cell.length_b   1.000
_cell.length_c   1.000
_cell.angle_alpha   90.00
_cell.angle_beta   90.00
_cell.angle_gamma   90.00
#
_symmetry.space_group_name_H-M   'P 1'
#
loop_
_entity.id
_entity.type
_entity.pdbx_description
1 polymer ?
#
loop_
_entity_poly.entity_id
_entity_poly.type
_entity_poly.pdbx_seq_one_letter_code
_entity_poly.pdbx_strand_id
1 'polypeptide(L)'
;MEKLTMQDYLNCLQAKKQEAHDKQWLYIEVNAKDLLEECEPGIRNQNVCCKAMLDAMLEGDGFIVEPKNKSKCAASLTIRYYVDNLSPERRKYAEVNQ
;
A
#
# COMPACT_ATOMS: atom_id res chain seq x y z
N MET A 1 18.38 -3.85 13.81
CA MET A 1 16.92 -3.82 13.59
C MET A 1 16.56 -5.09 12.86
N GLU A 2 15.57 -5.82 13.38
CA GLU A 2 14.95 -6.91 12.62
C GLU A 2 14.10 -6.32 11.50
N LYS A 3 13.96 -7.07 10.41
CA LYS A 3 13.14 -6.63 9.26
C LYS A 3 11.68 -6.60 9.67
N LEU A 4 10.96 -5.54 9.30
CA LEU A 4 9.52 -5.48 9.45
C LEU A 4 8.84 -6.61 8.68
N THR A 5 7.78 -7.13 9.28
CA THR A 5 6.94 -8.15 8.69
C THR A 5 5.91 -7.53 7.75
N MET A 6 5.22 -8.37 6.98
CA MET A 6 4.12 -7.90 6.14
C MET A 6 3.01 -7.23 6.97
N GLN A 7 2.75 -7.75 8.17
CA GLN A 7 1.72 -7.19 9.06
C GLN A 7 2.11 -5.80 9.57
N ASP A 8 3.39 -5.55 9.83
CA ASP A 8 3.87 -4.23 10.25
C ASP A 8 3.64 -3.19 9.15
N TYR A 9 3.97 -3.52 7.90
CA TYR A 9 3.68 -2.64 6.76
C TYR A 9 2.18 -2.40 6.55
N LEU A 10 1.34 -3.43 6.73
CA LEU A 10 -0.11 -3.29 6.67
C LEU A 10 -0.63 -2.33 7.74
N ASN A 11 -0.10 -2.43 8.97
CA ASN A 11 -0.47 -1.53 10.06
C ASN A 11 -0.04 -0.09 9.76
N CYS A 12 1.18 0.12 9.24
CA CYS A 12 1.66 1.45 8.81
C CYS A 12 0.78 2.05 7.69
N LEU A 13 0.41 1.23 6.69
CA LEU A 13 -0.47 1.65 5.61
C LEU A 13 -1.87 1.99 6.11
N GLN A 14 -2.44 1.16 7.00
CA GLN A 14 -3.75 1.41 7.58
C GLN A 14 -3.77 2.72 8.38
N ALA A 15 -2.72 2.99 9.17
CA ALA A 15 -2.57 4.24 9.89
C ALA A 15 -2.52 5.45 8.94
N LYS A 16 -1.70 5.39 7.87
CA LYS A 16 -1.66 6.44 6.84
C LYS A 16 -3.00 6.66 6.14
N LYS A 17 -3.71 5.57 5.79
CA LYS A 17 -5.04 5.64 5.18
C LYS A 17 -6.05 6.30 6.12
N GLN A 18 -6.05 5.90 7.39
CA GLN A 18 -6.93 6.47 8.40
C GLN A 18 -6.65 7.96 8.64
N GLU A 19 -5.38 8.34 8.78
CA GLU A 19 -5.00 9.75 8.95
C GLU A 19 -5.47 10.62 7.77
N ALA A 20 -5.34 10.12 6.54
CA ALA A 20 -5.82 10.82 5.35
C ALA A 20 -7.35 10.87 5.25
N HIS A 21 -8.04 9.79 5.66
CA HIS A 21 -9.50 9.76 5.77
C HIS A 21 -10.00 10.81 6.79
N ASP A 22 -9.38 10.88 7.96
CA ASP A 22 -9.73 11.84 9.01
C ASP A 22 -9.50 13.29 8.57
N LYS A 23 -8.54 13.52 7.66
CA LYS A 23 -8.30 14.80 6.97
C LYS A 23 -9.27 15.06 5.80
N GLN A 24 -10.24 14.19 5.58
CA GLN A 24 -11.22 14.24 4.49
C GLN A 24 -10.58 14.28 3.10
N TRP A 25 -9.46 13.60 2.91
CA TRP A 25 -8.84 13.47 1.60
C TRP A 25 -9.58 12.42 0.76
N LEU A 26 -9.58 12.63 -0.56
CA LEU A 26 -10.18 11.67 -1.48
C LEU A 26 -9.30 10.42 -1.65
N TYR A 27 -8.00 10.62 -1.74
CA TYR A 27 -7.03 9.55 -1.96
C TYR A 27 -5.64 9.92 -1.42
N ILE A 28 -4.81 8.90 -1.26
CA ILE A 28 -3.35 9.04 -1.10
C ILE A 28 -2.63 8.23 -2.16
N GLU A 29 -1.48 8.72 -2.58
CA GLU A 29 -0.56 7.98 -3.44
C GLU A 29 0.64 7.55 -2.62
N VAL A 30 0.92 6.25 -2.60
CA VAL A 30 2.03 5.69 -1.84
C VAL A 30 2.96 4.98 -2.79
N ASN A 31 4.22 5.43 -2.81
CA ASN A 31 5.30 4.79 -3.54
C ASN A 31 6.02 3.77 -2.62
N ALA A 32 6.38 2.62 -3.18
CA ALA A 32 6.95 1.52 -2.42
C ALA A 32 8.39 1.77 -1.95
N LYS A 33 9.15 2.63 -2.64
CA LYS A 33 10.49 3.05 -2.19
C LYS A 33 10.37 4.00 -1.00
N ASP A 34 9.48 4.98 -1.11
CA ASP A 34 9.30 6.01 -0.08
C ASP A 34 8.72 5.38 1.20
N LEU A 35 7.71 4.50 1.07
CA LEU A 35 7.18 3.75 2.20
C LEU A 35 8.24 2.88 2.89
N LEU A 36 9.08 2.21 2.12
CA LEU A 36 10.17 1.39 2.66
C LEU A 36 11.18 2.27 3.43
N GLU A 37 11.57 3.41 2.87
CA GLU A 37 12.54 4.31 3.52
C GLU A 37 11.93 4.99 4.76
N GLU A 38 10.63 5.28 4.77
CA GLU A 38 9.93 5.83 5.94
C GLU A 38 9.81 4.80 7.08
N CYS A 39 9.52 3.53 6.75
CA CYS A 39 9.32 2.48 7.75
C CYS A 39 10.65 1.83 8.21
N GLU A 40 11.58 1.59 7.28
CA GLU A 40 12.85 0.90 7.53
C GLU A 40 14.02 1.50 6.71
N PRO A 41 14.52 2.69 7.08
CA PRO A 41 15.59 3.37 6.36
C PRO A 41 16.82 2.46 6.13
N GLY A 42 17.26 2.35 4.88
CA GLY A 42 18.45 1.57 4.50
C GLY A 42 18.31 0.04 4.56
N ILE A 43 17.12 -0.50 4.85
CA ILE A 43 16.89 -1.95 4.90
C ILE A 43 16.35 -2.47 3.57
N ARG A 44 16.95 -3.57 3.08
CA ARG A 44 16.47 -4.27 1.88
C ARG A 44 15.29 -5.19 2.21
N ASN A 45 14.08 -4.62 2.23
CA ASN A 45 12.82 -5.35 2.49
C ASN A 45 11.69 -5.09 1.47
N GLN A 46 12.05 -4.61 0.27
CA GLN A 46 11.11 -4.18 -0.78
C GLN A 46 10.00 -5.18 -1.10
N ASN A 47 10.31 -6.48 -1.17
CA ASN A 47 9.32 -7.49 -1.54
C ASN A 47 8.20 -7.62 -0.51
N VAL A 48 8.51 -7.49 0.78
CA VAL A 48 7.51 -7.57 1.86
C VAL A 48 6.66 -6.30 1.86
N CYS A 49 7.30 -5.14 1.72
CA CYS A 49 6.64 -3.85 1.57
C CYS A 49 5.65 -3.84 0.39
N CYS A 50 6.08 -4.22 -0.81
CA CYS A 50 5.22 -4.26 -2.00
C CYS A 50 4.04 -5.25 -1.84
N LYS A 51 4.26 -6.41 -1.22
CA LYS A 51 3.18 -7.38 -0.98
C LYS A 51 2.14 -6.81 -0.01
N ALA A 52 2.56 -6.13 1.04
CA ALA A 52 1.65 -5.43 1.96
C ALA A 52 0.87 -4.34 1.24
N MET A 53 1.52 -3.56 0.38
CA MET A 53 0.85 -2.53 -0.42
C MET A 53 -0.23 -3.11 -1.33
N LEU A 54 0.06 -4.20 -2.04
CA LEU A 54 -0.90 -4.89 -2.90
C LEU A 54 -2.06 -5.48 -2.09
N ASP A 55 -1.79 -6.06 -0.93
CA ASP A 55 -2.81 -6.63 -0.04
C ASP A 55 -3.73 -5.57 0.59
N ALA A 56 -3.19 -4.37 0.85
CA ALA A 56 -3.94 -3.24 1.39
C ALA A 56 -4.91 -2.56 0.39
N MET A 57 -4.91 -2.99 -0.87
CA MET A 57 -5.79 -2.44 -1.91
C MET A 57 -7.24 -2.93 -1.73
N LEU A 58 -8.17 -1.98 -1.82
CA LEU A 58 -9.61 -2.19 -1.82
C LEU A 58 -10.20 -1.95 -3.21
N GLU A 59 -11.45 -2.37 -3.42
CA GLU A 59 -12.17 -2.14 -4.67
C GLU A 59 -12.21 -0.65 -5.03
N GLY A 60 -11.80 -0.28 -6.24
CA GLY A 60 -11.67 1.11 -6.69
C GLY A 60 -10.28 1.73 -6.53
N ASP A 61 -9.41 1.16 -5.70
CA ASP A 61 -7.99 1.55 -5.66
C ASP A 61 -7.30 1.19 -6.99
N GLY A 62 -6.20 1.87 -7.32
CA GLY A 62 -5.56 1.72 -8.62
C GLY A 62 -4.06 1.92 -8.62
N PHE A 63 -3.40 1.40 -9.65
CA PHE A 63 -1.98 1.62 -9.88
C PHE A 63 -1.75 2.95 -10.60
N ILE A 64 -0.90 3.80 -10.02
CA ILE A 64 -0.33 4.95 -10.73
C ILE A 64 0.88 4.50 -11.55
N VAL A 65 1.70 3.63 -10.95
CA VAL A 65 2.80 2.95 -11.63
C VAL A 65 2.75 1.48 -11.27
N GLU A 66 2.39 0.67 -12.26
CA GLU A 66 2.38 -0.79 -12.15
C GLU A 66 3.70 -1.37 -12.72
N PRO A 67 4.53 -2.04 -11.90
CA PRO A 67 5.72 -2.70 -12.40
C PRO A 67 5.37 -3.85 -13.35
N LYS A 68 6.08 -3.95 -14.49
CA LYS A 68 5.84 -4.98 -15.51
C LYS A 68 6.29 -6.39 -15.13
N ASN A 69 6.79 -6.58 -13.91
CA ASN A 69 7.23 -7.90 -13.45
C ASN A 69 6.05 -8.72 -12.91
N LYS A 70 6.16 -10.05 -12.95
CA LYS A 70 5.05 -10.96 -12.56
C LYS A 70 4.54 -10.73 -11.14
N SER A 71 5.43 -10.35 -10.22
CA SER A 71 5.08 -10.12 -8.81
C SER A 71 4.58 -8.72 -8.50
N LYS A 72 4.64 -7.79 -9.46
CA LYS A 72 4.40 -6.34 -9.29
C LYS A 72 5.22 -5.69 -8.16
N CYS A 73 6.28 -6.36 -7.69
CA CYS A 73 7.13 -5.89 -6.61
C CYS A 73 8.34 -5.14 -7.19
N ALA A 74 8.34 -3.82 -7.07
CA ALA A 74 9.49 -2.98 -7.42
C ALA A 74 9.44 -1.66 -6.65
N ALA A 75 10.58 -0.98 -6.51
CA ALA A 75 10.67 0.34 -5.90
C ALA A 75 9.80 1.40 -6.62
N SER A 76 9.51 1.19 -7.91
CA SER A 76 8.65 2.08 -8.70
C SER A 76 7.16 1.85 -8.47
N LEU A 77 6.74 0.79 -7.77
CA LEU A 77 5.33 0.51 -7.50
C LEU A 77 4.70 1.72 -6.79
N THR A 78 3.66 2.29 -7.40
CA THR A 78 2.92 3.41 -6.83
C THR A 78 1.44 3.12 -6.93
N ILE A 79 0.75 3.11 -5.78
CA ILE A 79 -0.68 2.80 -5.67
C ILE A 79 -1.40 4.03 -5.15
N ARG A 80 -2.54 4.35 -5.77
CA ARG A 80 -3.51 5.29 -5.25
C ARG A 80 -4.55 4.51 -4.44
N TYR A 81 -4.61 4.82 -3.15
CA TYR A 81 -5.64 4.31 -2.25
C TYR A 81 -6.72 5.39 -2.10
N TYR A 82 -7.95 5.08 -2.46
CA TYR A 82 -9.10 5.93 -2.15
C TYR A 82 -9.47 5.75 -0.68
N VAL A 83 -9.43 6.87 0.04
CA VAL A 83 -9.59 6.94 1.50
C VAL A 83 -10.80 7.77 1.90
N ASP A 84 -11.60 8.24 0.94
CA ASP A 84 -12.90 8.88 1.21
C ASP A 84 -13.90 7.93 1.87
N ASN A 85 -13.77 6.63 1.60
CA ASN A 85 -14.57 5.58 2.23
C ASN A 85 -13.69 4.38 2.65
N LEU A 86 -13.43 4.22 3.95
CA LEU A 86 -12.69 3.08 4.50
C LEU A 86 -13.60 2.03 5.16
N SER A 87 -14.86 1.90 4.70
CA SER A 87 -15.79 0.90 5.24
C SER A 87 -15.17 -0.51 5.26
N PRO A 88 -15.31 -1.27 6.37
CA PRO A 88 -14.83 -2.65 6.45
C PRO A 88 -15.57 -3.60 5.50
N GLU A 89 -16.70 -3.18 4.93
CA GLU A 89 -17.46 -3.96 3.95
C GLU A 89 -16.87 -3.88 2.54
N ARG A 90 -15.91 -2.97 2.29
CA ARG A 90 -15.25 -2.87 0.99
C ARG A 90 -14.49 -4.15 0.67
N ARG A 91 -14.71 -4.67 -0.54
CA ARG A 91 -14.00 -5.86 -1.02
C ARG A 91 -12.54 -5.56 -1.30
N LYS A 92 -11.70 -6.59 -1.25
CA LYS A 92 -10.29 -6.47 -1.64
C LYS A 92 -10.19 -6.29 -3.15
N TYR A 93 -9.20 -5.52 -3.61
CA TYR A 93 -8.95 -5.34 -5.04
C TYR A 93 -8.81 -6.67 -5.79
N ALA A 94 -8.14 -7.65 -5.17
CA ALA A 94 -7.91 -8.98 -5.73
C ALA A 94 -9.18 -9.84 -5.88
N GLU A 95 -10.27 -9.50 -5.22
CA GLU A 95 -11.55 -10.21 -5.31
C GLU A 95 -12.42 -9.71 -6.47
N VAL A 96 -12.23 -8.45 -6.87
CA VAL A 96 -13.09 -7.80 -7.87
C VAL A 96 -12.42 -7.63 -9.24
N ASN A 97 -11.09 -7.71 -9.31
CA ASN A 97 -10.31 -7.44 -10.53
C ASN A 97 -9.51 -8.68 -11.00
N GLN A 98 -10.17 -9.83 -11.13
CA GLN A 98 -9.59 -11.07 -11.67
C GLN A 98 -9.75 -11.21 -13.18
#